data_AF-A0A354PJ53-F1
#
_entry.id   AF-A0A354PJ53-F1
#
_cell.length_a   1.000
_cell.length_b   1.000
_cell.length_c   1.000
_cell.angle_alpha   90.00
_cell.angle_beta   90.00
_cell.angle_gamma   90.00
#
_symmetry.space_group_name_H-M   'P 1'
#
loop_
_entity.id
_entity.type
_entity.pdbx_description
1 polymer ?
#
loop_
_entity_poly.entity_id
_entity_poly.type
_entity_poly.pdbx_seq_one_letter_code
_entity_poly.pdbx_strand_id
1 'polypeptide(L)'
;MISPLFRIGFGWLICTLVVSPENVPAQEPSLEANRSVLQSISGFDKQRVEAVSAWWRRPDDPQSISEAAKLLFQVNRLGRSSLASQPSRPISTASDPLTWEIGDAVAISGRAQTIASIQIDDDLADVLDFSQLYRIEIETDEGTTLRVIATSIPESWISLWSQTQTLDQPMSAIGMVVSAGGDTEPRMIATPKVAWFPAAGPSVDETGIRSHWALLAQYGFDVSMIEQLRSLNRKPLVAADQNAFYSMLRAASEVQSTDQPTPETIDAADLLRNPGESIGKRIRLRCQTVRITRVTLNNPTIIAALGSDHYWQIDALGELGNVVIRIEPQDKTVEPAVFENRYPISLATIRLPDFLAKAIGDDPSQGLRNDVLMLSQQLTVDGFFYRLWSYENELMQRHGGGNQFGPLVMASQIIDSEPLRTDVVGVAKIGQWAAIAAVAIMLAAGAWIYSTSRQDARARAKRELEANDTAWLEDSTSDEDRR
;
A
#
# COMPACT_ATOMS: atom_id res chain seq x y z
N MET A 1 20.18 12.95 24.06
CA MET A 1 19.65 11.66 24.55
C MET A 1 19.51 10.75 23.34
N ILE A 2 20.21 9.62 23.38
CA ILE A 2 20.49 8.75 22.23
C ILE A 2 19.31 7.78 22.07
N SER A 3 18.62 7.85 20.92
CA SER A 3 17.53 6.93 20.57
C SER A 3 18.06 5.51 20.32
N PRO A 4 17.35 4.45 20.76
CA PRO A 4 17.77 3.09 20.50
C PRO A 4 17.43 2.69 19.05
N LEU A 5 18.41 2.10 18.38
CA LEU A 5 18.31 1.52 17.04
C LEU A 5 17.45 0.25 17.08
N PHE A 6 16.42 0.20 16.24
CA PHE A 6 15.56 -0.97 16.03
C PHE A 6 16.17 -1.89 14.97
N ARG A 7 16.44 -3.14 15.34
CA ARG A 7 16.54 -4.25 14.38
C ARG A 7 15.15 -4.91 14.31
N ILE A 8 14.82 -5.48 13.18
CA ILE A 8 13.64 -6.30 12.97
C ILE A 8 14.12 -7.43 12.06
N GLY A 9 14.25 -8.63 12.61
CA GLY A 9 14.54 -9.84 11.84
C GLY A 9 13.25 -10.52 11.41
N PHE A 10 13.04 -10.68 10.10
CA PHE A 10 11.99 -11.55 9.56
C PHE A 10 12.61 -12.88 9.14
N GLY A 11 12.21 -13.96 9.80
CA GLY A 11 12.51 -15.33 9.37
C GLY A 11 11.43 -15.83 8.43
N TRP A 12 11.71 -15.87 7.13
CA TRP A 12 10.95 -16.69 6.19
C TRP A 12 11.57 -18.09 6.14
N LEU A 13 10.77 -19.11 6.45
CA LEU A 13 11.17 -20.51 6.34
C LEU A 13 11.28 -20.86 4.83
N ILE A 14 12.52 -20.99 4.34
CA ILE A 14 12.84 -21.38 2.97
C ILE A 14 13.10 -22.88 2.95
N CYS A 15 12.26 -23.66 2.28
CA CYS A 15 12.60 -25.02 1.86
C CYS A 15 13.46 -24.95 0.59
N THR A 16 14.77 -25.11 0.75
CA THR A 16 15.73 -25.28 -0.35
C THR A 16 15.68 -26.71 -0.90
N LEU A 17 15.35 -26.86 -2.17
CA LEU A 17 15.82 -27.96 -3.01
C LEU A 17 16.52 -27.33 -4.21
N VAL A 18 17.86 -27.39 -4.19
CA VAL A 18 18.73 -26.98 -5.28
C VAL A 18 18.81 -28.16 -6.26
N VAL A 19 18.23 -28.01 -7.44
CA VAL A 19 18.48 -28.89 -8.59
C VAL A 19 19.13 -28.05 -9.67
N SER A 20 20.34 -28.43 -10.07
CA SER A 20 21.11 -27.81 -11.15
C SER A 20 20.38 -27.90 -12.49
N PRO A 21 20.51 -26.90 -13.39
CA PRO A 21 19.89 -26.96 -14.70
C PRO A 21 20.76 -27.80 -15.64
N GLU A 22 20.29 -29.01 -15.94
CA GLU A 22 20.80 -29.79 -17.06
C GLU A 22 20.00 -29.41 -18.32
N ASN A 23 20.71 -29.18 -19.43
CA ASN A 23 20.17 -28.76 -20.73
C ASN A 23 18.98 -29.64 -21.19
N VAL A 24 17.76 -29.12 -21.09
CA VAL A 24 16.59 -29.67 -21.76
C VAL A 24 16.47 -28.99 -23.13
N PRO A 25 16.52 -29.73 -24.26
CA PRO A 25 16.32 -29.14 -25.57
C PRO A 25 14.89 -28.58 -25.68
N ALA A 26 14.79 -27.43 -26.34
CA ALA A 26 13.52 -26.76 -26.63
C ALA A 26 12.56 -27.73 -27.33
N GLN A 27 11.59 -28.21 -26.57
CA GLN A 27 10.48 -29.01 -27.06
C GLN A 27 9.49 -28.03 -27.70
N GLU A 28 9.32 -28.14 -29.01
CA GLU A 28 8.27 -27.41 -29.75
C GLU A 28 6.92 -27.62 -29.04
N PRO A 29 6.08 -26.59 -28.88
CA PRO A 29 4.79 -26.73 -28.23
C PRO A 29 3.93 -27.67 -29.07
N SER A 30 3.80 -28.91 -28.62
CA SER A 30 2.80 -29.83 -29.14
C SER A 30 1.43 -29.19 -28.98
N LEU A 31 0.66 -29.16 -30.06
CA LEU A 31 -0.77 -28.84 -30.12
C LEU A 31 -1.55 -29.76 -29.17
N GLU A 32 -1.53 -29.49 -27.87
CA GLU A 32 -2.41 -30.16 -26.92
C GLU A 32 -3.84 -29.64 -27.15
N ALA A 33 -4.70 -30.56 -27.59
CA ALA A 33 -6.08 -30.33 -27.94
C ALA A 33 -6.87 -29.58 -26.86
N ASN A 34 -7.76 -28.68 -27.30
CA ASN A 34 -8.82 -28.01 -26.54
C ASN A 34 -9.44 -28.93 -25.47
N ARG A 35 -8.95 -28.89 -24.23
CA ARG A 35 -9.59 -29.59 -23.12
C ARG A 35 -10.70 -28.71 -22.58
N SER A 36 -11.93 -29.15 -22.78
CA SER A 36 -13.11 -28.56 -22.13
C SER A 36 -12.98 -28.65 -20.61
N VAL A 37 -13.42 -27.60 -19.90
CA VAL A 37 -13.45 -27.54 -18.43
C VAL A 37 -14.27 -28.68 -17.84
N LEU A 38 -15.25 -29.21 -18.60
CA LEU A 38 -16.06 -30.36 -18.21
C LEU A 38 -15.21 -31.57 -17.77
N GLN A 39 -14.05 -31.79 -18.38
CA GLN A 39 -13.18 -32.91 -18.03
C GLN A 39 -12.52 -32.73 -16.65
N SER A 40 -12.46 -31.50 -16.15
CA SER A 40 -11.88 -31.16 -14.85
C SER A 40 -12.92 -31.14 -13.72
N ILE A 41 -14.21 -31.14 -14.05
CA ILE A 41 -15.30 -31.09 -13.09
C ILE A 41 -15.81 -32.50 -12.81
N SER A 42 -15.70 -32.95 -11.55
CA SER A 42 -16.18 -34.27 -11.16
C SER A 42 -17.70 -34.31 -11.00
N GLY A 43 -18.31 -35.39 -11.51
CA GLY A 43 -19.74 -35.66 -11.37
C GLY A 43 -20.66 -34.90 -12.32
N PHE A 44 -20.15 -34.05 -13.22
CA PHE A 44 -20.97 -33.36 -14.22
C PHE A 44 -20.56 -33.81 -15.63
N ASP A 45 -21.53 -34.36 -16.36
CA ASP A 45 -21.42 -34.51 -17.80
C ASP A 45 -22.09 -33.33 -18.52
N LYS A 46 -21.95 -33.27 -19.85
CA LYS A 46 -22.51 -32.20 -20.68
C LYS A 46 -24.03 -32.06 -20.49
N GLN A 47 -24.76 -33.17 -20.38
CA GLN A 47 -26.20 -33.18 -20.22
C GLN A 47 -26.64 -32.62 -18.87
N ARG A 48 -25.93 -32.98 -17.80
CA ARG A 48 -26.18 -32.48 -16.44
C ARG A 48 -25.85 -30.99 -16.32
N VAL A 49 -24.77 -30.53 -16.97
CA VAL A 49 -24.46 -29.09 -17.04
C VAL A 49 -25.56 -28.34 -17.79
N GLU A 50 -25.98 -28.83 -18.95
CA GLU A 50 -27.06 -28.19 -19.72
C GLU A 50 -28.37 -28.14 -18.91
N ALA A 51 -28.68 -29.20 -18.14
CA ALA A 51 -29.86 -29.26 -17.30
C ALA A 51 -29.90 -28.15 -16.23
N VAL A 52 -28.75 -27.62 -15.79
CA VAL A 52 -28.70 -26.47 -14.87
C VAL A 52 -29.33 -25.23 -15.48
N SER A 53 -29.32 -25.08 -16.81
CA SER A 53 -29.98 -23.94 -17.48
C SER A 53 -31.49 -23.89 -17.23
N ALA A 54 -32.12 -25.03 -16.93
CA ALA A 54 -33.54 -25.10 -16.59
C ALA A 54 -33.88 -24.32 -15.30
N TRP A 55 -32.91 -24.16 -14.40
CA TRP A 55 -33.06 -23.36 -13.18
C TRP A 55 -33.46 -21.91 -13.48
N TRP A 56 -32.96 -21.33 -14.58
CA TRP A 56 -33.30 -19.96 -14.94
C TRP A 56 -34.78 -19.77 -15.27
N ARG A 57 -35.44 -20.81 -15.81
CA ARG A 57 -36.87 -20.81 -16.11
C ARG A 57 -37.72 -21.18 -14.88
N ARG A 58 -37.15 -21.94 -13.94
CA ARG A 58 -37.81 -22.44 -12.73
C ARG A 58 -36.96 -22.08 -11.50
N PRO A 59 -36.89 -20.79 -11.14
CA PRO A 59 -35.98 -20.34 -10.08
C PRO A 59 -36.33 -20.87 -8.69
N ASP A 60 -37.60 -21.22 -8.48
CA ASP A 60 -38.13 -21.70 -7.19
C ASP A 60 -38.13 -23.23 -7.08
N ASP A 61 -37.63 -23.96 -8.09
CA ASP A 61 -37.55 -25.42 -8.06
C ASP A 61 -36.33 -25.88 -7.22
N PRO A 62 -36.53 -26.50 -6.04
CA PRO A 62 -35.44 -26.85 -5.12
C PRO A 62 -34.40 -27.78 -5.73
N GLN A 63 -34.83 -28.68 -6.63
CA GLN A 63 -33.92 -29.60 -7.31
C GLN A 63 -33.01 -28.83 -8.29
N SER A 64 -33.57 -27.91 -9.05
CA SER A 64 -32.83 -27.07 -9.99
C SER A 64 -31.84 -26.14 -9.26
N ILE A 65 -32.24 -25.55 -8.13
CA ILE A 65 -31.35 -24.75 -7.27
C ILE A 65 -30.17 -25.60 -6.77
N SER A 66 -30.47 -26.79 -6.26
CA SER A 66 -29.44 -27.70 -5.72
C SER A 66 -28.41 -28.12 -6.76
N GLU A 67 -28.85 -28.38 -8.00
CA GLU A 67 -27.95 -28.74 -9.09
C GLU A 67 -27.09 -27.56 -9.56
N ALA A 68 -27.66 -26.34 -9.62
CA ALA A 68 -26.91 -25.11 -9.90
C ALA A 68 -25.85 -24.84 -8.82
N ALA A 69 -26.19 -25.02 -7.55
CA ALA A 69 -25.29 -24.84 -6.43
C ALA A 69 -24.12 -25.83 -6.47
N LYS A 70 -24.39 -27.12 -6.69
CA LYS A 70 -23.35 -28.15 -6.84
C LYS A 70 -22.42 -27.85 -8.03
N LEU A 71 -22.96 -27.39 -9.16
CA LEU A 71 -22.15 -27.02 -10.31
C LEU A 71 -21.20 -25.87 -9.96
N LEU A 72 -21.75 -24.79 -9.39
CA LEU A 72 -20.96 -23.62 -9.00
C LEU A 72 -19.90 -23.94 -7.96
N PHE A 73 -20.18 -24.84 -7.02
CA PHE A 73 -19.18 -25.35 -6.08
C PHE A 73 -18.00 -26.00 -6.79
N GLN A 74 -18.26 -26.84 -7.80
CA GLN A 74 -17.17 -27.46 -8.57
C GLN A 74 -16.39 -26.44 -9.41
N VAL A 75 -17.09 -25.49 -10.04
CA VAL A 75 -16.44 -24.39 -10.79
C VAL A 75 -15.57 -23.55 -9.86
N ASN A 76 -16.02 -23.29 -8.63
CA ASN A 76 -15.27 -22.56 -7.62
C ASN A 76 -13.99 -23.31 -7.20
N ARG A 77 -14.07 -24.64 -7.04
CA ARG A 77 -12.90 -25.49 -6.70
C ARG A 77 -11.80 -25.50 -7.76
N LEU A 78 -12.15 -25.35 -9.04
CA LEU A 78 -11.15 -25.19 -10.09
C LEU A 78 -10.34 -23.90 -9.91
N GLY A 79 -11.01 -22.84 -9.44
CA GLY A 79 -10.41 -21.53 -9.24
C GLY A 79 -10.21 -20.75 -10.54
N ARG A 80 -10.13 -19.43 -10.41
CA ARG A 80 -10.06 -18.50 -11.55
C ARG A 80 -8.80 -18.70 -12.40
N SER A 81 -7.66 -18.99 -11.78
CA SER A 81 -6.40 -19.22 -12.51
C SER A 81 -6.47 -20.45 -13.41
N SER A 82 -7.09 -21.54 -12.94
CA SER A 82 -7.27 -22.76 -13.76
C SER A 82 -8.19 -22.48 -14.94
N LEU A 83 -9.33 -21.82 -14.71
CA LEU A 83 -10.26 -21.41 -15.77
C LEU A 83 -9.58 -20.48 -16.80
N ALA A 84 -8.76 -19.53 -16.33
CA ALA A 84 -8.02 -18.62 -17.19
C ALA A 84 -6.89 -19.31 -17.98
N SER A 85 -6.26 -20.34 -17.39
CA SER A 85 -5.18 -21.12 -18.01
C SER A 85 -5.67 -22.23 -18.94
N GLN A 86 -6.97 -22.52 -18.95
CA GLN A 86 -7.62 -23.50 -19.80
C GLN A 86 -8.52 -22.82 -20.85
N PRO A 87 -8.03 -21.86 -21.66
CA PRO A 87 -8.87 -21.35 -22.71
C PRO A 87 -9.10 -22.48 -23.71
N SER A 88 -10.37 -22.86 -23.90
CA SER A 88 -10.76 -23.87 -24.87
C SER A 88 -10.56 -23.39 -26.31
N ARG A 89 -10.03 -22.17 -26.52
CA ARG A 89 -9.65 -21.56 -27.81
C ARG A 89 -8.51 -20.53 -27.67
N PRO A 90 -7.63 -20.36 -28.68
CA PRO A 90 -6.57 -19.37 -28.63
C PRO A 90 -7.09 -17.93 -28.49
N ILE A 91 -6.47 -17.19 -27.56
CA ILE A 91 -6.82 -15.85 -27.04
C ILE A 91 -6.89 -14.74 -28.11
N SER A 92 -6.46 -14.99 -29.36
CA SER A 92 -6.29 -13.94 -30.39
C SER A 92 -7.57 -13.47 -31.08
N THR A 93 -8.74 -14.03 -30.77
CA THR A 93 -10.02 -13.48 -31.22
C THR A 93 -10.94 -13.35 -30.01
N ALA A 94 -11.45 -12.14 -29.75
CA ALA A 94 -12.65 -11.94 -28.94
C ALA A 94 -13.67 -12.97 -29.45
N SER A 95 -13.84 -14.03 -28.67
CA SER A 95 -14.50 -15.23 -29.18
C SER A 95 -15.98 -14.91 -29.22
N ASP A 96 -16.52 -14.67 -30.41
CA ASP A 96 -17.94 -14.45 -30.66
C ASP A 96 -18.75 -15.38 -29.76
N PRO A 97 -19.58 -14.83 -28.84
CA PRO A 97 -20.39 -15.61 -27.93
C PRO A 97 -21.13 -16.76 -28.62
N LEU A 98 -21.56 -16.56 -29.87
CA LEU A 98 -22.29 -17.52 -30.70
C LEU A 98 -21.51 -18.80 -31.00
N THR A 99 -20.20 -18.81 -30.78
CA THR A 99 -19.34 -19.94 -31.09
C THR A 99 -19.01 -20.81 -29.88
N TRP A 100 -19.39 -20.42 -28.66
CA TRP A 100 -19.01 -21.17 -27.45
C TRP A 100 -19.77 -22.49 -27.30
N GLU A 101 -19.10 -23.50 -26.76
CA GLU A 101 -19.71 -24.78 -26.42
C GLU A 101 -19.89 -24.95 -24.91
N ILE A 102 -20.83 -25.80 -24.51
CA ILE A 102 -21.04 -26.15 -23.10
C ILE A 102 -19.74 -26.76 -22.56
N GLY A 103 -19.26 -26.21 -21.46
CA GLY A 103 -18.00 -26.61 -20.85
C GLY A 103 -16.78 -25.78 -21.21
N ASP A 104 -16.90 -24.82 -22.13
CA ASP A 104 -15.80 -23.93 -22.45
C ASP A 104 -15.56 -22.94 -21.29
N ALA A 105 -14.29 -22.68 -20.96
CA ALA A 105 -13.92 -21.54 -20.13
C ALA A 105 -13.90 -20.27 -20.97
N VAL A 106 -14.63 -19.25 -20.53
CA VAL A 106 -14.77 -17.97 -21.23
C VAL A 106 -14.54 -16.80 -20.27
N ALA A 107 -13.83 -15.79 -20.76
CA ALA A 107 -13.78 -14.48 -20.13
C ALA A 107 -14.88 -13.61 -20.74
N ILE A 108 -15.71 -13.02 -19.88
CA ILE A 108 -16.78 -12.11 -20.28
C ILE A 108 -16.57 -10.74 -19.68
N SER A 109 -16.98 -9.72 -20.42
CA SER A 109 -17.03 -8.33 -20.00
C SER A 109 -18.31 -7.70 -20.52
N GLY A 110 -18.86 -6.78 -19.75
CA GLY A 110 -20.12 -6.12 -20.09
C GLY A 110 -20.70 -5.37 -18.91
N ARG A 111 -21.99 -5.09 -18.97
CA ARG A 111 -22.73 -4.35 -17.96
C ARG A 111 -23.80 -5.22 -17.32
N ALA A 112 -23.77 -5.34 -16.00
CA ALA A 112 -24.79 -6.06 -15.26
C ALA A 112 -26.06 -5.22 -15.18
N GLN A 113 -27.17 -5.76 -15.68
CA GLN A 113 -28.45 -5.08 -15.81
C GLN A 113 -29.39 -5.41 -14.64
N THR A 114 -29.53 -6.69 -14.32
CA THR A 114 -30.41 -7.19 -13.26
C THR A 114 -29.69 -8.16 -12.36
N ILE A 115 -30.08 -8.20 -11.09
CA ILE A 115 -29.62 -9.21 -10.13
C ILE A 115 -30.81 -9.82 -9.38
N ALA A 116 -30.72 -11.11 -9.10
CA ALA A 116 -31.61 -11.80 -8.17
C ALA A 116 -30.78 -12.72 -7.26
N SER A 117 -31.07 -12.68 -5.95
CA SER A 117 -30.50 -13.59 -4.96
C SER A 117 -31.50 -14.70 -4.65
N ILE A 118 -31.00 -15.93 -4.56
CA ILE A 118 -31.77 -17.13 -4.28
C ILE A 118 -31.07 -17.85 -3.12
N GLN A 119 -31.80 -18.09 -2.03
CA GLN A 119 -31.30 -18.87 -0.89
C GLN A 119 -31.20 -20.35 -1.27
N ILE A 120 -30.15 -20.98 -0.77
CA ILE A 120 -29.95 -22.43 -0.83
C ILE A 120 -30.47 -23.01 0.48
N ASP A 121 -30.94 -24.25 0.43
CA ASP A 121 -31.29 -25.02 1.63
C ASP A 121 -30.11 -25.11 2.61
N ASP A 122 -30.38 -24.94 3.91
CA ASP A 122 -29.35 -24.82 4.95
C ASP A 122 -28.43 -26.04 5.01
N ASP A 123 -28.98 -27.26 4.87
CA ASP A 123 -28.19 -28.50 4.88
C ASP A 123 -27.19 -28.55 3.71
N LEU A 124 -27.60 -28.02 2.55
CA LEU A 124 -26.73 -27.93 1.38
C LEU A 124 -25.75 -26.76 1.51
N ALA A 125 -26.18 -25.62 2.06
CA ALA A 125 -25.33 -24.45 2.27
C ALA A 125 -24.12 -24.77 3.16
N ASP A 126 -24.33 -25.52 4.24
CA ASP A 126 -23.27 -25.97 5.15
C ASP A 126 -22.22 -26.85 4.45
N VAL A 127 -22.65 -27.68 3.50
CA VAL A 127 -21.75 -28.55 2.73
C VAL A 127 -20.98 -27.78 1.66
N LEU A 128 -21.61 -26.76 1.06
CA LEU A 128 -21.03 -26.02 -0.06
C LEU A 128 -20.22 -24.78 0.35
N ASP A 129 -20.31 -24.36 1.62
CA ASP A 129 -19.65 -23.16 2.18
C ASP A 129 -20.15 -21.84 1.56
N PHE A 130 -21.42 -21.82 1.12
CA PHE A 130 -22.15 -20.62 0.71
C PHE A 130 -23.67 -20.86 0.78
N SER A 131 -24.42 -19.83 1.16
CA SER A 131 -25.88 -19.90 1.38
C SER A 131 -26.73 -19.34 0.25
N GLN A 132 -26.11 -18.68 -0.74
CA GLN A 132 -26.85 -17.96 -1.78
C GLN A 132 -26.27 -18.17 -3.17
N LEU A 133 -27.17 -18.17 -4.15
CA LEU A 133 -26.83 -18.06 -5.56
C LEU A 133 -27.34 -16.73 -6.12
N TYR A 134 -26.58 -16.18 -7.05
CA TYR A 134 -26.93 -14.96 -7.75
C TYR A 134 -27.19 -15.25 -9.22
N ARG A 135 -28.30 -14.72 -9.72
CA ARG A 135 -28.64 -14.65 -11.15
C ARG A 135 -28.41 -13.24 -11.62
N ILE A 136 -27.68 -13.09 -12.71
CA ILE A 136 -27.28 -11.80 -13.25
C ILE A 136 -27.54 -11.81 -14.75
N GLU A 137 -28.27 -10.83 -15.25
CA GLU A 137 -28.33 -10.58 -16.69
C GLU A 137 -27.29 -9.53 -17.03
N ILE A 138 -26.48 -9.83 -18.04
CA ILE A 138 -25.42 -8.95 -18.51
C ILE A 138 -25.66 -8.60 -19.97
N GLU A 139 -25.29 -7.39 -20.34
CA GLU A 139 -25.22 -6.94 -21.72
C GLU A 139 -23.74 -6.77 -22.07
N THR A 140 -23.25 -7.50 -23.07
CA THR A 140 -21.87 -7.35 -23.53
C THR A 140 -21.69 -6.02 -24.28
N ASP A 141 -20.44 -5.61 -24.47
CA ASP A 141 -20.13 -4.39 -25.25
C ASP A 141 -20.62 -4.48 -26.71
N GLU A 142 -20.86 -5.70 -27.21
CA GLU A 142 -21.44 -5.99 -28.53
C GLU A 142 -22.98 -5.97 -28.54
N GLY A 143 -23.63 -5.64 -27.42
CA GLY A 143 -25.09 -5.62 -27.27
C GLY A 143 -25.72 -7.00 -27.12
N THR A 144 -24.92 -8.05 -26.87
CA THR A 144 -25.45 -9.41 -26.65
C THR A 144 -25.85 -9.59 -25.19
N THR A 145 -27.07 -10.07 -24.96
CA THR A 145 -27.49 -10.45 -23.61
C THR A 145 -26.94 -11.83 -23.24
N LEU A 146 -26.30 -11.95 -22.08
CA LEU A 146 -25.89 -13.21 -21.48
C LEU A 146 -26.48 -13.34 -20.07
N ARG A 147 -26.57 -14.58 -19.60
CA ARG A 147 -27.00 -14.93 -18.24
C ARG A 147 -25.81 -15.46 -17.47
N VAL A 148 -25.62 -14.94 -16.27
CA VAL A 148 -24.54 -15.35 -15.39
C VAL A 148 -25.13 -15.87 -14.08
N ILE A 149 -24.63 -17.01 -13.64
CA ILE A 149 -24.89 -17.56 -12.31
C ILE A 149 -23.61 -17.48 -11.50
N ALA A 150 -23.69 -16.98 -10.26
CA ALA A 150 -22.52 -16.76 -9.42
C ALA A 150 -22.79 -17.10 -7.95
N THR A 151 -21.72 -17.42 -7.19
CA THR A 151 -21.80 -17.58 -5.73
C THR A 151 -21.51 -16.27 -4.99
N SER A 152 -20.85 -15.31 -5.65
CA SER A 152 -20.52 -14.01 -5.08
C SER A 152 -20.66 -12.89 -6.10
N ILE A 153 -21.32 -11.81 -5.67
CA ILE A 153 -21.41 -10.51 -6.36
C ILE A 153 -20.93 -9.41 -5.40
N PRO A 154 -20.58 -8.21 -5.91
CA PRO A 154 -20.27 -7.07 -5.04
C PRO A 154 -21.46 -6.72 -4.13
N GLU A 155 -21.26 -6.62 -2.82
CA GLU A 155 -22.28 -6.19 -1.84
C GLU A 155 -22.85 -4.81 -2.17
N SER A 156 -22.02 -3.94 -2.75
CA SER A 156 -22.45 -2.62 -3.21
C SER A 156 -23.56 -2.69 -4.26
N TRP A 157 -23.62 -3.77 -5.04
CA TRP A 157 -24.70 -3.98 -6.01
C TRP A 157 -26.03 -4.30 -5.32
N ILE A 158 -26.01 -5.05 -4.22
CA ILE A 158 -27.22 -5.37 -3.43
C ILE A 158 -27.85 -4.09 -2.90
N SER A 159 -27.03 -3.20 -2.34
CA SER A 159 -27.49 -1.90 -1.84
C SER A 159 -28.03 -1.02 -2.97
N LEU A 160 -27.32 -0.95 -4.10
CA LEU A 160 -27.74 -0.14 -5.26
C LEU A 160 -29.04 -0.66 -5.88
N TRP A 161 -29.15 -1.97 -6.07
CA TRP A 161 -30.35 -2.63 -6.59
C TRP A 161 -31.56 -2.40 -5.69
N SER A 162 -31.38 -2.55 -4.37
CA SER A 162 -32.48 -2.34 -3.40
C SER A 162 -33.04 -0.91 -3.44
N GLN A 163 -32.19 0.08 -3.76
CA GLN A 163 -32.57 1.50 -3.78
C GLN A 163 -33.16 1.95 -5.13
N THR A 164 -32.60 1.46 -6.24
CA THR A 164 -32.88 2.02 -7.58
C THR A 164 -33.61 1.05 -8.50
N GLN A 165 -33.60 -0.25 -8.20
CA GLN A 165 -34.08 -1.32 -9.08
C GLN A 165 -33.40 -1.33 -10.47
N THR A 166 -32.23 -0.69 -10.57
CA THR A 166 -31.40 -0.63 -11.78
C THR A 166 -29.95 -0.80 -11.37
N LEU A 167 -29.21 -1.72 -12.01
CA LEU A 167 -27.80 -1.92 -11.66
C LEU A 167 -26.88 -1.15 -12.62
N ASP A 168 -26.99 -1.41 -13.92
CA ASP A 168 -26.15 -0.87 -15.00
C ASP A 168 -24.68 -0.66 -14.57
N GLN A 169 -24.02 -1.73 -14.12
CA GLN A 169 -22.63 -1.68 -13.62
C GLN A 169 -21.66 -2.43 -14.52
N PRO A 170 -20.51 -1.84 -14.88
CA PRO A 170 -19.45 -2.53 -15.62
C PRO A 170 -18.85 -3.68 -14.80
N MET A 171 -18.69 -4.83 -15.43
CA MET A 171 -18.18 -6.03 -14.78
C MET A 171 -17.36 -6.90 -15.74
N SER A 172 -16.54 -7.77 -15.15
CA SER A 172 -15.91 -8.88 -15.87
C SER A 172 -15.99 -10.16 -15.04
N ALA A 173 -16.05 -11.31 -15.71
CA ALA A 173 -16.00 -12.59 -15.05
C ALA A 173 -15.26 -13.61 -15.92
N ILE A 174 -14.74 -14.64 -15.27
CA ILE A 174 -14.21 -15.83 -15.97
C ILE A 174 -15.02 -17.00 -15.46
N GLY A 175 -15.72 -17.67 -16.35
CA GLY A 175 -16.65 -18.73 -16.00
C GLY A 175 -16.69 -19.83 -17.05
N MET A 176 -17.52 -20.82 -16.78
CA MET A 176 -17.77 -21.95 -17.68
C MET A 176 -19.12 -21.78 -18.35
N VAL A 177 -19.20 -22.05 -19.65
CA VAL A 177 -20.46 -22.06 -20.40
C VAL A 177 -21.33 -23.23 -19.95
N VAL A 178 -22.54 -22.93 -19.48
CA VAL A 178 -23.54 -23.88 -19.00
C VAL A 178 -24.58 -24.17 -20.07
N SER A 179 -24.91 -23.16 -20.88
CA SER A 179 -25.81 -23.29 -22.02
C SER A 179 -25.27 -22.49 -23.19
N ALA A 180 -25.23 -23.13 -24.36
CA ALA A 180 -24.90 -22.50 -25.62
C ALA A 180 -26.02 -21.58 -26.16
N GLY A 181 -27.13 -21.42 -25.41
CA GLY A 181 -28.25 -20.62 -25.83
C GLY A 181 -28.94 -21.18 -27.08
N GLY A 182 -29.83 -20.38 -27.65
CA GLY A 182 -30.48 -20.65 -28.93
C GLY A 182 -30.98 -19.34 -29.53
N ASP A 183 -31.69 -19.40 -30.66
CA ASP A 183 -32.19 -18.19 -31.36
C ASP A 183 -33.00 -17.25 -30.46
N THR A 184 -33.63 -17.79 -29.41
CA THR A 184 -34.48 -17.04 -28.48
C THR A 184 -33.97 -17.07 -27.04
N GLU A 185 -32.88 -17.78 -26.74
CA GLU A 185 -32.39 -17.94 -25.37
C GLU A 185 -30.95 -17.47 -25.20
N PRO A 186 -30.72 -16.50 -24.29
CA PRO A 186 -29.38 -16.08 -23.93
C PRO A 186 -28.53 -17.23 -23.41
N ARG A 187 -27.25 -17.20 -23.78
CA ARG A 187 -26.23 -18.10 -23.27
C ARG A 187 -26.08 -17.95 -21.76
N MET A 188 -25.69 -19.04 -21.10
CA MET A 188 -25.53 -19.06 -19.65
C MET A 188 -24.12 -19.43 -19.24
N ILE A 189 -23.59 -18.72 -18.25
CA ILE A 189 -22.23 -18.89 -17.74
C ILE A 189 -22.26 -19.04 -16.23
N ALA A 190 -21.56 -20.04 -15.71
CA ALA A 190 -21.31 -20.22 -14.29
C ALA A 190 -19.95 -19.63 -13.93
N THR A 191 -19.93 -18.67 -13.01
CA THR A 191 -18.69 -18.04 -12.51
C THR A 191 -18.64 -18.11 -10.98
N PRO A 192 -17.49 -18.35 -10.35
CA PRO A 192 -17.39 -18.26 -8.90
C PRO A 192 -17.63 -16.84 -8.40
N LYS A 193 -17.06 -15.84 -9.08
CA LYS A 193 -17.08 -14.45 -8.66
C LYS A 193 -17.22 -13.52 -9.85
N VAL A 194 -17.89 -12.39 -9.63
CA VAL A 194 -17.94 -11.26 -10.55
C VAL A 194 -16.96 -10.17 -10.11
N ALA A 195 -16.10 -9.73 -11.03
CA ALA A 195 -15.23 -8.58 -10.85
C ALA A 195 -15.98 -7.29 -11.21
N TRP A 196 -15.77 -6.23 -10.44
CA TRP A 196 -16.49 -4.96 -10.58
C TRP A 196 -15.53 -3.80 -10.83
N PHE A 197 -15.81 -3.02 -11.87
CA PHE A 197 -14.95 -1.94 -12.34
C PHE A 197 -15.76 -0.64 -12.47
N PRO A 198 -16.28 -0.08 -11.36
CA PRO A 198 -17.17 1.08 -11.40
C PRO A 198 -16.59 2.22 -12.24
N ALA A 199 -17.39 2.78 -13.13
CA ALA A 199 -17.00 3.93 -13.94
C ALA A 199 -17.23 5.23 -13.15
N ALA A 200 -16.36 6.22 -13.35
CA ALA A 200 -16.65 7.59 -12.92
C ALA A 200 -17.83 8.11 -13.75
N GLY A 201 -18.92 8.49 -13.09
CA GLY A 201 -20.14 8.95 -13.75
C GLY A 201 -20.91 9.94 -12.90
N PRO A 202 -21.88 10.68 -13.46
CA PRO A 202 -22.60 11.75 -12.78
C PRO A 202 -23.46 11.27 -11.58
N SER A 203 -23.70 9.96 -11.47
CA SER A 203 -24.39 9.32 -10.35
C SER A 203 -23.45 8.84 -9.23
N VAL A 204 -22.13 8.90 -9.46
CA VAL A 204 -21.13 8.65 -8.44
C VAL A 204 -20.93 9.96 -7.69
N ASP A 205 -21.26 9.98 -6.40
CA ASP A 205 -20.91 11.09 -5.52
C ASP A 205 -19.42 11.40 -5.70
N GLU A 206 -19.11 12.54 -6.33
CA GLU A 206 -17.75 12.96 -6.65
C GLU A 206 -16.88 13.01 -5.38
N THR A 207 -17.51 13.23 -4.23
CA THR A 207 -16.87 13.32 -2.91
C THR A 207 -16.93 12.03 -2.10
N GLY A 208 -17.70 11.04 -2.57
CA GLY A 208 -17.91 9.78 -1.87
C GLY A 208 -16.82 8.75 -2.15
N ILE A 209 -16.73 7.72 -1.29
CA ILE A 209 -15.75 6.63 -1.42
C ILE A 209 -15.76 5.95 -2.80
N ARG A 210 -16.91 5.96 -3.49
CA ARG A 210 -17.09 5.36 -4.82
C ARG A 210 -16.27 6.06 -5.90
N SER A 211 -15.99 7.36 -5.81
CA SER A 211 -15.13 8.05 -6.79
C SER A 211 -13.68 7.56 -6.69
N HIS A 212 -13.19 7.29 -5.48
CA HIS A 212 -11.87 6.69 -5.25
C HIS A 212 -11.80 5.26 -5.79
N TRP A 213 -12.87 4.47 -5.64
CA TRP A 213 -12.94 3.12 -6.20
C TRP A 213 -13.02 3.12 -7.72
N ALA A 214 -13.73 4.09 -8.31
CA ALA A 214 -13.76 4.27 -9.76
C ALA A 214 -12.38 4.59 -10.32
N LEU A 215 -11.58 5.41 -9.61
CA LEU A 215 -10.19 5.68 -9.96
C LEU A 215 -9.34 4.40 -9.92
N LEU A 216 -9.47 3.57 -8.88
CA LEU A 216 -8.79 2.27 -8.83
C LEU A 216 -9.20 1.37 -10.00
N ALA A 217 -10.50 1.30 -10.30
CA ALA A 217 -11.05 0.51 -11.39
C ALA A 217 -10.55 0.96 -12.77
N GLN A 218 -10.39 2.27 -12.99
CA GLN A 218 -9.81 2.84 -14.21
C GLN A 218 -8.42 2.27 -14.51
N TYR A 219 -7.64 1.96 -13.46
CA TYR A 219 -6.31 1.35 -13.57
C TYR A 219 -6.33 -0.17 -13.37
N GLY A 220 -7.49 -0.82 -13.57
CA GLY A 220 -7.62 -2.27 -13.64
C GLY A 220 -7.75 -2.99 -12.30
N PHE A 221 -7.96 -2.27 -11.19
CA PHE A 221 -8.24 -2.89 -9.91
C PHE A 221 -9.70 -3.36 -9.82
N ASP A 222 -9.91 -4.62 -9.43
CA ASP A 222 -11.22 -5.19 -9.17
C ASP A 222 -11.74 -4.75 -7.80
N VAL A 223 -12.71 -3.82 -7.80
CA VAL A 223 -13.27 -3.22 -6.58
C VAL A 223 -14.03 -4.24 -5.74
N SER A 224 -14.49 -5.35 -6.31
CA SER A 224 -15.10 -6.45 -5.55
C SER A 224 -14.14 -7.10 -4.56
N MET A 225 -12.83 -6.83 -4.64
CA MET A 225 -11.83 -7.31 -3.68
C MET A 225 -11.84 -6.54 -2.36
N ILE A 226 -12.44 -5.35 -2.29
CA ILE A 226 -12.45 -4.50 -1.08
C ILE A 226 -13.18 -5.17 0.08
N GLU A 227 -14.25 -5.92 -0.18
CA GLU A 227 -14.99 -6.68 0.84
C GLU A 227 -14.11 -7.71 1.54
N GLN A 228 -13.29 -8.42 0.75
CA GLN A 228 -12.30 -9.34 1.29
C GLN A 228 -11.25 -8.60 2.12
N LEU A 229 -10.80 -7.41 1.68
CA LEU A 229 -9.86 -6.60 2.47
C LEU A 229 -10.45 -6.17 3.81
N ARG A 230 -11.75 -5.86 3.87
CA ARG A 230 -12.46 -5.56 5.12
C ARG A 230 -12.48 -6.76 6.06
N SER A 231 -12.75 -7.97 5.55
CA SER A 231 -12.78 -9.19 6.37
C SER A 231 -11.39 -9.65 6.85
N LEU A 232 -10.34 -9.21 6.17
CA LEU A 232 -8.93 -9.42 6.52
C LEU A 232 -8.32 -8.26 7.34
N ASN A 233 -9.08 -7.22 7.64
CA ASN A 233 -8.59 -6.07 8.38
C ASN A 233 -8.06 -6.47 9.77
N ARG A 234 -6.90 -5.91 10.15
CA ARG A 234 -6.13 -6.25 11.37
C ARG A 234 -5.63 -7.70 11.45
N LYS A 235 -5.76 -8.50 10.39
CA LYS A 235 -5.11 -9.82 10.29
C LYS A 235 -3.74 -9.70 9.62
N PRO A 236 -2.83 -10.68 9.79
CA PRO A 236 -1.60 -10.74 9.02
C PRO A 236 -1.86 -10.74 7.50
N LEU A 237 -0.86 -10.39 6.70
CA LEU A 237 -0.92 -10.65 5.25
C LEU A 237 -0.90 -12.16 5.01
N VAL A 238 -1.88 -12.65 4.25
CA VAL A 238 -2.03 -14.07 3.92
C VAL A 238 -2.06 -14.29 2.41
N ALA A 239 -1.99 -15.54 1.96
CA ALA A 239 -2.06 -15.85 0.52
C ALA A 239 -3.32 -15.29 -0.16
N ALA A 240 -4.43 -15.20 0.57
CA ALA A 240 -5.68 -14.63 0.07
C ALA A 240 -5.56 -13.13 -0.30
N ASP A 241 -4.61 -12.38 0.28
CA ASP A 241 -4.36 -10.97 -0.05
C ASP A 241 -3.69 -10.78 -1.43
N GLN A 242 -2.98 -11.79 -1.95
CA GLN A 242 -2.04 -11.61 -3.06
C GLN A 242 -2.66 -10.86 -4.25
N ASN A 243 -3.83 -11.30 -4.72
CA ASN A 243 -4.47 -10.68 -5.88
C ASN A 243 -4.82 -9.21 -5.62
N ALA A 244 -5.43 -8.90 -4.49
CA ALA A 244 -5.81 -7.54 -4.12
C ALA A 244 -4.58 -6.65 -3.87
N PHE A 245 -3.56 -7.19 -3.18
CA PHE A 245 -2.32 -6.49 -2.88
C PHE A 245 -1.59 -6.07 -4.15
N TYR A 246 -1.28 -7.02 -5.04
CA TYR A 246 -0.49 -6.72 -6.23
C TYR A 246 -1.27 -5.91 -7.27
N SER A 247 -2.58 -6.14 -7.42
CA SER A 247 -3.40 -5.35 -8.34
C SER A 247 -3.59 -3.91 -7.86
N MET A 248 -3.82 -3.69 -6.56
CA MET A 248 -3.92 -2.33 -6.01
C MET A 248 -2.58 -1.60 -6.05
N LEU A 249 -1.48 -2.31 -5.78
CA LEU A 249 -0.13 -1.76 -5.90
C LEU A 249 0.19 -1.32 -7.33
N ARG A 250 -0.15 -2.15 -8.32
CA ARG A 250 -0.05 -1.80 -9.75
C ARG A 250 -0.92 -0.61 -10.08
N ALA A 251 -2.20 -0.64 -9.74
CA ALA A 251 -3.13 0.45 -10.01
C ALA A 251 -2.62 1.77 -9.39
N ALA A 252 -2.20 1.75 -8.13
CA ALA A 252 -1.64 2.91 -7.44
C ALA A 252 -0.42 3.50 -8.17
N SER A 253 0.46 2.65 -8.71
CA SER A 253 1.68 3.10 -9.39
C SER A 253 1.45 3.80 -10.75
N GLU A 254 0.26 3.62 -11.33
CA GLU A 254 -0.17 4.23 -12.59
C GLU A 254 -0.98 5.51 -12.38
N VAL A 255 -1.48 5.76 -11.16
CA VAL A 255 -2.26 6.96 -10.83
C VAL A 255 -1.41 8.23 -10.93
N GLN A 256 -1.94 9.23 -11.62
CA GLN A 256 -1.31 10.54 -11.80
C GLN A 256 -1.79 11.54 -10.74
N SER A 257 -0.99 12.59 -10.47
CA SER A 257 -1.34 13.63 -9.48
C SER A 257 -2.56 14.45 -9.89
N THR A 258 -2.82 14.51 -11.20
CA THR A 258 -3.95 15.22 -11.81
C THR A 258 -5.25 14.43 -11.78
N ASP A 259 -5.20 13.13 -11.50
CA ASP A 259 -6.38 12.27 -11.49
C ASP A 259 -7.34 12.66 -10.35
N GLN A 260 -8.63 12.50 -10.60
CA GLN A 260 -9.68 12.69 -9.60
C GLN A 260 -10.14 11.36 -9.03
N PRO A 261 -10.55 11.31 -7.74
CA PRO A 261 -10.56 12.42 -6.79
C PRO A 261 -9.14 12.78 -6.30
N THR A 262 -8.96 14.03 -5.87
CA THR A 262 -7.74 14.44 -5.18
C THR A 262 -7.56 13.65 -3.88
N PRO A 263 -6.33 13.32 -3.47
CA PRO A 263 -6.06 12.65 -2.19
C PRO A 263 -6.64 13.41 -0.99
N GLU A 264 -7.36 12.72 -0.12
CA GLU A 264 -7.83 13.30 1.15
C GLU A 264 -6.71 13.30 2.18
N THR A 265 -6.42 14.46 2.78
CA THR A 265 -5.45 14.52 3.87
C THR A 265 -6.04 13.85 5.11
N ILE A 266 -5.34 12.84 5.62
CA ILE A 266 -5.77 12.05 6.77
C ILE A 266 -4.58 11.82 7.70
N ASP A 267 -4.83 11.65 8.99
CA ASP A 267 -3.79 11.30 9.96
C ASP A 267 -3.81 9.78 10.24
N ALA A 268 -2.72 9.26 10.78
CA ALA A 268 -2.61 7.84 11.11
C ALA A 268 -3.70 7.40 12.11
N ALA A 269 -4.09 8.30 13.02
CA ALA A 269 -5.12 8.05 14.01
C ALA A 269 -6.49 7.75 13.40
N ASP A 270 -6.87 8.43 12.32
CA ASP A 270 -8.19 8.25 11.70
C ASP A 270 -8.27 6.92 10.94
N LEU A 271 -7.17 6.51 10.29
CA LEU A 271 -7.05 5.18 9.69
C LEU A 271 -7.17 4.04 10.72
N LEU A 272 -6.77 4.28 11.97
CA LEU A 272 -6.87 3.29 13.04
C LEU A 272 -8.28 3.21 13.64
N ARG A 273 -9.00 4.33 13.69
CA ARG A 273 -10.37 4.44 14.19
C ARG A 273 -11.38 3.79 13.24
N ASN A 274 -11.38 4.20 11.97
CA ASN A 274 -12.38 3.79 10.98
C ASN A 274 -11.74 3.18 9.71
N PRO A 275 -10.94 2.10 9.84
CA PRO A 275 -10.21 1.53 8.72
C PRO A 275 -11.14 1.03 7.60
N GLY A 276 -12.27 0.40 7.94
CA GLY A 276 -13.17 -0.22 6.95
C GLY A 276 -13.78 0.77 5.95
N GLU A 277 -13.98 2.02 6.36
CA GLU A 277 -14.50 3.11 5.52
C GLU A 277 -13.42 3.74 4.64
N SER A 278 -12.15 3.56 5.01
CA SER A 278 -11.00 4.12 4.29
C SER A 278 -10.44 3.16 3.24
N ILE A 279 -10.80 1.87 3.23
CA ILE A 279 -10.22 0.89 2.29
C ILE A 279 -10.51 1.29 0.85
N GLY A 280 -9.45 1.35 0.04
CA GLY A 280 -9.50 1.80 -1.35
C GLY A 280 -9.70 3.31 -1.51
N LYS A 281 -9.66 4.08 -0.42
CA LYS A 281 -9.70 5.55 -0.48
C LYS A 281 -8.33 6.08 -0.85
N ARG A 282 -8.29 7.07 -1.75
CA ARG A 282 -7.08 7.82 -2.08
C ARG A 282 -6.82 8.86 -0.98
N ILE A 283 -5.70 8.71 -0.30
CA ILE A 283 -5.34 9.49 0.88
C ILE A 283 -3.97 10.14 0.71
N ARG A 284 -3.75 11.21 1.47
CA ARG A 284 -2.49 11.91 1.66
C ARG A 284 -2.07 11.82 3.12
N LEU A 285 -0.90 11.25 3.36
CA LEU A 285 -0.29 11.10 4.67
C LEU A 285 0.98 11.92 4.77
N ARG A 286 1.24 12.50 5.95
CA ARG A 286 2.56 12.99 6.33
C ARG A 286 3.23 11.98 7.23
N CYS A 287 4.44 11.61 6.89
CA CYS A 287 5.20 10.63 7.66
C CYS A 287 6.70 10.86 7.54
N GLN A 288 7.44 10.38 8.52
CA GLN A 288 8.90 10.33 8.45
C GLN A 288 9.36 8.91 8.10
N THR A 289 10.19 8.75 7.07
CA THR A 289 10.77 7.44 6.76
C THR A 289 11.61 6.94 7.92
N VAL A 290 11.65 5.62 8.05
CA VAL A 290 12.57 4.93 8.95
C VAL A 290 13.42 3.95 8.16
N ARG A 291 12.76 3.11 7.36
CA ARG A 291 13.40 1.96 6.71
C ARG A 291 12.84 1.75 5.31
N ILE A 292 13.72 1.47 4.36
CA ILE A 292 13.36 1.12 2.98
C ILE A 292 13.87 -0.29 2.71
N THR A 293 12.99 -1.18 2.28
CA THR A 293 13.28 -2.59 2.01
C THR A 293 12.91 -2.94 0.58
N ARG A 294 13.81 -3.59 -0.16
CA ARG A 294 13.46 -4.20 -1.46
C ARG A 294 12.88 -5.59 -1.24
N VAL A 295 11.70 -5.85 -1.78
CA VAL A 295 11.05 -7.17 -1.72
C VAL A 295 11.05 -7.79 -3.11
N THR A 296 11.95 -8.75 -3.33
CA THR A 296 12.08 -9.49 -4.59
C THR A 296 10.97 -10.52 -4.73
N LEU A 297 10.43 -10.63 -5.95
CA LEU A 297 9.38 -11.54 -6.34
C LEU A 297 9.97 -12.62 -7.24
N ASN A 298 9.67 -13.89 -6.92
CA ASN A 298 10.18 -15.04 -7.68
C ASN A 298 9.08 -15.76 -8.47
N ASN A 299 7.82 -15.39 -8.27
CA ASN A 299 6.68 -16.03 -8.94
C ASN A 299 6.42 -15.33 -10.29
N PRO A 300 6.58 -16.03 -11.45
CA PRO A 300 6.48 -15.41 -12.76
C PRO A 300 5.08 -14.84 -13.06
N THR A 301 4.02 -15.46 -12.53
CA THR A 301 2.65 -14.96 -12.68
C THR A 301 2.48 -13.63 -11.96
N ILE A 302 3.04 -13.49 -10.76
CA ILE A 302 3.01 -12.24 -10.00
C ILE A 302 3.87 -11.17 -10.69
N ILE A 303 5.05 -11.54 -11.18
CA ILE A 303 5.94 -10.61 -11.90
C ILE A 303 5.25 -10.05 -13.15
N ALA A 304 4.61 -10.92 -13.93
CA ALA A 304 3.84 -10.50 -15.11
C ALA A 304 2.63 -9.61 -14.73
N ALA A 305 1.93 -9.94 -13.65
CA ALA A 305 0.79 -9.18 -13.16
C ALA A 305 1.19 -7.81 -12.58
N LEU A 306 2.34 -7.71 -11.90
CA LEU A 306 2.84 -6.46 -11.32
C LEU A 306 3.60 -5.61 -12.34
N GLY A 307 4.25 -6.23 -13.32
CA GLY A 307 5.16 -5.56 -14.26
C GLY A 307 6.56 -5.30 -13.70
N SER A 308 6.90 -5.90 -12.56
CA SER A 308 8.18 -5.74 -11.87
C SER A 308 8.58 -7.02 -11.14
N ASP A 309 9.88 -7.30 -11.07
CA ASP A 309 10.46 -8.41 -10.30
C ASP A 309 10.59 -8.09 -8.80
N HIS A 310 10.20 -6.89 -8.37
CA HIS A 310 10.23 -6.47 -6.98
C HIS A 310 9.22 -5.35 -6.72
N TYR A 311 9.00 -5.09 -5.44
CA TYR A 311 8.44 -3.82 -4.96
C TYR A 311 9.27 -3.33 -3.77
N TRP A 312 8.99 -2.11 -3.34
CA TRP A 312 9.63 -1.48 -2.20
C TRP A 312 8.65 -1.33 -1.06
N GLN A 313 9.05 -1.79 0.13
CA GLN A 313 8.36 -1.51 1.37
C GLN A 313 9.11 -0.39 2.11
N ILE A 314 8.40 0.68 2.44
CA ILE A 314 8.92 1.77 3.25
C ILE A 314 8.17 1.77 4.58
N ASP A 315 8.89 1.48 5.66
CA ASP A 315 8.35 1.66 7.00
C ASP A 315 8.60 3.11 7.44
N ALA A 316 7.53 3.77 7.84
CA ALA A 316 7.51 5.17 8.21
C ALA A 316 6.76 5.37 9.52
N LEU A 317 6.90 6.56 10.10
CA LEU A 317 6.15 7.01 11.27
C LEU A 317 5.20 8.12 10.82
N GLY A 318 3.90 7.83 10.79
CA GLY A 318 2.86 8.82 10.52
C GLY A 318 2.46 9.60 11.77
N GLU A 319 1.91 10.80 11.59
CA GLU A 319 1.46 11.65 12.68
C GLU A 319 0.14 11.15 13.30
N LEU A 320 0.04 11.24 14.63
CA LEU A 320 -1.16 10.92 15.42
C LEU A 320 -1.95 12.15 15.88
N GLY A 321 -1.42 13.36 15.62
CA GLY A 321 -1.94 14.58 16.22
C GLY A 321 -1.94 14.49 17.74
N ASN A 322 -3.08 14.79 18.36
CA ASN A 322 -3.26 14.78 19.83
C ASN A 322 -3.71 13.42 20.39
N VAL A 323 -3.60 12.33 19.61
CA VAL A 323 -4.06 11.00 20.00
C VAL A 323 -2.92 10.20 20.58
N VAL A 324 -3.17 9.56 21.73
CA VAL A 324 -2.27 8.58 22.33
C VAL A 324 -2.85 7.19 22.11
N ILE A 325 -2.04 6.29 21.57
CA ILE A 325 -2.43 4.89 21.36
C ILE A 325 -1.78 4.05 22.43
N ARG A 326 -2.60 3.33 23.19
CA ARG A 326 -2.16 2.39 24.22
C ARG A 326 -2.50 0.97 23.77
N ILE A 327 -1.49 0.14 23.58
CA ILE A 327 -1.65 -1.27 23.24
C ILE A 327 -1.52 -2.06 24.53
N GLU A 328 -2.63 -2.65 24.96
CA GLU A 328 -2.65 -3.52 26.14
C GLU A 328 -1.95 -4.85 25.81
N PRO A 329 -1.01 -5.29 26.66
CA PRO A 329 -0.32 -6.56 26.45
C PRO A 329 -1.24 -7.74 26.70
N GLN A 330 -0.91 -8.89 26.10
CA GLN A 330 -1.62 -10.15 26.40
C GLN A 330 -1.44 -10.55 27.87
N ASP A 331 -0.23 -10.33 28.41
CA ASP A 331 0.05 -10.46 29.82
C ASP A 331 -0.20 -9.13 30.54
N LYS A 332 -1.29 -9.08 31.34
CA LYS A 332 -1.69 -7.89 32.12
C LYS A 332 -0.67 -7.45 33.18
N THR A 333 0.38 -8.23 33.41
CA THR A 333 1.46 -7.87 34.34
C THR A 333 2.53 -6.98 33.71
N VAL A 334 2.53 -6.82 32.38
CA VAL A 334 3.49 -5.97 31.66
C VAL A 334 2.90 -4.58 31.41
N GLU A 335 3.75 -3.56 31.40
CA GLU A 335 3.31 -2.20 31.04
C GLU A 335 2.93 -2.13 29.55
N PRO A 336 1.82 -1.44 29.21
CA PRO A 336 1.37 -1.34 27.84
C PRO A 336 2.27 -0.44 27.01
N ALA A 337 2.38 -0.77 25.73
CA ALA A 337 3.10 0.07 24.79
C ALA A 337 2.26 1.33 24.50
N VAL A 338 2.86 2.48 24.75
CA VAL A 338 2.24 3.79 24.51
C VAL A 338 2.93 4.47 23.33
N PHE A 339 2.14 4.84 22.33
CA PHE A 339 2.58 5.61 21.18
C PHE A 339 2.00 7.02 21.28
N GLU A 340 2.89 8.00 21.37
CA GLU A 340 2.56 9.42 21.44
C GLU A 340 3.07 10.12 20.18
N ASN A 341 2.24 11.00 19.61
CA ASN A 341 2.52 11.85 18.44
C ASN A 341 2.73 11.11 17.11
N ARG A 342 3.22 9.86 17.13
CA ARG A 342 3.57 9.11 15.91
C ARG A 342 3.23 7.63 16.00
N TYR A 343 2.89 7.06 14.86
CA TYR A 343 2.54 5.65 14.73
C TYR A 343 3.17 5.00 13.51
N PRO A 344 3.62 3.74 13.60
CA PRO A 344 4.16 3.01 12.45
C PRO A 344 3.14 2.83 11.33
N ILE A 345 3.59 3.12 10.11
CA ILE A 345 2.86 2.94 8.86
C ILE A 345 3.77 2.19 7.88
N SER A 346 3.20 1.27 7.11
CA SER A 346 3.89 0.61 6.01
C SER A 346 3.40 1.15 4.68
N LEU A 347 4.32 1.54 3.82
CA LEU A 347 4.05 2.00 2.47
C LEU A 347 4.60 0.97 1.50
N ALA A 348 3.83 0.61 0.47
CA ALA A 348 4.28 -0.25 -0.62
C ALA A 348 4.28 0.55 -1.92
N THR A 349 5.36 0.50 -2.70
CA THR A 349 5.44 1.12 -4.01
C THR A 349 6.25 0.28 -4.99
N ILE A 350 5.92 0.32 -6.29
CA ILE A 350 6.71 -0.35 -7.33
C ILE A 350 8.00 0.43 -7.61
N ARG A 351 7.94 1.77 -7.55
CA ARG A 351 9.04 2.65 -7.95
C ARG A 351 9.39 3.60 -6.80
N LEU A 352 10.67 3.61 -6.43
CA LEU A 352 11.16 4.65 -5.53
C LEU A 352 11.34 5.98 -6.29
N PRO A 353 10.98 7.12 -5.69
CA PRO A 353 11.30 8.42 -6.26
C PRO A 353 12.81 8.66 -6.28
N ASP A 354 13.28 9.48 -7.21
CA ASP A 354 14.71 9.71 -7.48
C ASP A 354 15.52 10.10 -6.24
N PHE A 355 14.94 10.91 -5.34
CA PHE A 355 15.63 11.35 -4.13
C PHE A 355 15.89 10.19 -3.15
N LEU A 356 14.97 9.23 -3.05
CA LEU A 356 15.17 8.01 -2.28
C LEU A 356 16.09 7.03 -3.00
N ALA A 357 15.96 6.90 -4.32
CA ALA A 357 16.82 6.04 -5.12
C ALA A 357 18.29 6.47 -5.07
N LYS A 358 18.57 7.79 -5.13
CA LYS A 358 19.92 8.35 -4.95
C LYS A 358 20.47 8.10 -3.55
N ALA A 359 19.65 8.30 -2.51
CA ALA A 359 20.05 7.99 -1.14
C ALA A 359 20.44 6.51 -0.94
N ILE A 360 19.90 5.60 -1.76
CA ILE A 360 20.29 4.18 -1.78
C ILE A 360 21.58 3.96 -2.60
N GLY A 361 21.75 4.64 -3.73
CA GLY A 361 22.89 4.47 -4.64
C GLY A 361 24.19 5.16 -4.20
N ASP A 362 24.12 6.23 -3.41
CA ASP A 362 25.25 7.08 -3.02
C ASP A 362 25.95 6.65 -1.70
N ASP A 363 25.58 5.50 -1.09
CA ASP A 363 26.29 4.95 0.08
C ASP A 363 27.27 3.81 -0.33
N PRO A 364 28.52 4.12 -0.70
CA PRO A 364 29.52 3.13 -1.10
C PRO A 364 30.00 2.23 0.05
N SER A 365 29.58 2.47 1.30
CA SER A 365 29.97 1.67 2.47
C SER A 365 29.03 0.48 2.73
N GLN A 366 27.86 0.44 2.09
CA GLN A 366 26.90 -0.66 2.16
C GLN A 366 26.76 -1.31 0.78
N GLY A 367 27.77 -2.05 0.37
CA GLY A 367 27.64 -2.94 -0.78
C GLY A 367 26.35 -3.75 -0.67
N LEU A 368 25.53 -3.73 -1.73
CA LEU A 368 24.21 -4.35 -1.94
C LEU A 368 24.11 -5.83 -1.51
N ARG A 369 24.30 -6.10 -0.23
CA ARG A 369 24.20 -7.41 0.40
C ARG A 369 23.13 -7.45 1.48
N ASN A 370 22.61 -6.30 1.91
CA ASN A 370 21.45 -6.20 2.78
C ASN A 370 20.46 -5.22 2.15
N ASP A 371 19.30 -5.73 1.71
CA ASP A 371 18.22 -5.03 1.00
C ASP A 371 17.49 -3.95 1.84
N VAL A 372 18.13 -3.39 2.87
CA VAL A 372 17.51 -2.57 3.90
C VAL A 372 18.34 -1.31 4.16
N LEU A 373 17.77 -0.14 3.88
CA LEU A 373 18.35 1.17 4.20
C LEU A 373 17.58 1.86 5.33
N MET A 374 18.31 2.43 6.29
CA MET A 374 17.73 3.33 7.30
C MET A 374 17.87 4.78 6.85
N LEU A 375 16.75 5.48 6.68
CA LEU A 375 16.72 6.86 6.21
C LEU A 375 15.66 7.62 6.97
N SER A 376 15.97 8.84 7.41
CA SER A 376 15.06 9.67 8.20
C SER A 376 14.73 10.97 7.48
N GLN A 377 13.76 10.91 6.58
CA GLN A 377 13.30 12.03 5.75
C GLN A 377 11.81 12.27 5.95
N GLN A 378 11.40 13.54 5.89
CA GLN A 378 9.97 13.91 5.94
C GLN A 378 9.35 13.69 4.56
N LEU A 379 8.27 12.93 4.52
CA LEU A 379 7.55 12.60 3.29
C LEU A 379 6.10 13.05 3.36
N THR A 380 5.59 13.46 2.21
CA THR A 380 4.15 13.47 1.92
C THR A 380 3.89 12.34 0.94
N VAL A 381 2.97 11.45 1.30
CA VAL A 381 2.67 10.24 0.55
C VAL A 381 1.23 10.27 0.11
N ASP A 382 1.02 10.22 -1.20
CA ASP A 382 -0.30 10.01 -1.80
C ASP A 382 -0.44 8.54 -2.17
N GLY A 383 -1.53 7.91 -1.80
CA GLY A 383 -1.74 6.49 -2.09
C GLY A 383 -3.13 6.02 -1.74
N PHE A 384 -3.36 4.72 -1.91
CA PHE A 384 -4.61 4.07 -1.53
C PHE A 384 -4.44 3.32 -0.23
N PHE A 385 -5.32 3.57 0.73
CA PHE A 385 -5.32 2.79 1.96
C PHE A 385 -5.77 1.36 1.69
N TYR A 386 -4.92 0.39 1.99
CA TYR A 386 -5.16 -1.02 1.69
C TYR A 386 -5.98 -1.68 2.80
N ARG A 387 -5.44 -1.71 4.03
CA ARG A 387 -6.12 -2.10 5.28
C ARG A 387 -5.15 -1.92 6.45
N LEU A 388 -5.62 -2.14 7.67
CA LEU A 388 -4.72 -2.43 8.78
C LEU A 388 -4.22 -3.86 8.63
N TRP A 389 -2.93 -4.07 8.83
CA TRP A 389 -2.33 -5.40 8.82
C TRP A 389 -1.56 -5.63 10.11
N SER A 390 -1.60 -6.87 10.58
CA SER A 390 -0.94 -7.30 11.81
C SER A 390 0.43 -7.89 11.48
N TYR A 391 1.45 -7.49 12.21
CA TYR A 391 2.82 -7.95 12.05
C TYR A 391 3.53 -8.02 13.40
N GLU A 392 4.55 -8.87 13.45
CA GLU A 392 5.40 -9.00 14.63
C GLU A 392 6.43 -7.86 14.65
N ASN A 393 6.62 -7.27 15.83
CA ASN A 393 7.62 -6.23 16.07
C ASN A 393 8.37 -6.55 17.37
N GLU A 394 9.70 -6.37 17.37
CA GLU A 394 10.54 -6.52 18.56
C GLU A 394 10.05 -5.67 19.74
N LEU A 395 9.47 -4.49 19.48
CA LEU A 395 8.93 -3.65 20.55
C LEU A 395 7.77 -4.34 21.28
N MET A 396 6.86 -5.00 20.56
CA MET A 396 5.76 -5.75 21.18
C MET A 396 6.29 -7.01 21.89
N GLN A 397 7.30 -7.68 21.33
CA GLN A 397 7.93 -8.83 21.99
C GLN A 397 8.51 -8.44 23.36
N ARG A 398 9.08 -7.23 23.49
CA ARG A 398 9.61 -6.71 24.77
C ARG A 398 8.53 -6.30 25.78
N HIS A 399 7.33 -5.94 25.32
CA HIS A 399 6.22 -5.49 26.17
C HIS A 399 5.14 -6.57 26.33
N GLY A 400 5.54 -7.83 26.58
CA GLY A 400 4.59 -8.90 26.94
C GLY A 400 3.96 -9.65 25.76
N GLY A 401 4.51 -9.48 24.56
CA GLY A 401 4.08 -10.21 23.36
C GLY A 401 2.79 -9.66 22.75
N GLY A 402 2.50 -10.10 21.52
CA GLY A 402 1.36 -9.67 20.73
C GLY A 402 1.77 -9.06 19.38
N ASN A 403 0.81 -9.01 18.48
CA ASN A 403 1.03 -8.42 17.16
C ASN A 403 0.70 -6.94 17.18
N GLN A 404 1.55 -6.14 16.55
CA GLN A 404 1.22 -4.75 16.24
C GLN A 404 0.38 -4.74 14.96
N PHE A 405 -0.60 -3.85 14.87
CA PHE A 405 -1.24 -3.56 13.59
C PHE A 405 -0.93 -2.14 13.13
N GLY A 406 -0.67 -1.97 11.84
CA GLY A 406 -0.32 -0.69 11.24
C GLY A 406 -1.15 -0.41 9.98
N PRO A 407 -1.34 0.86 9.59
CA PRO A 407 -1.82 1.21 8.27
C PRO A 407 -0.87 0.68 7.18
N LEU A 408 -1.42 0.01 6.17
CA LEU A 408 -0.72 -0.33 4.94
C LEU A 408 -1.29 0.51 3.78
N VAL A 409 -0.42 1.19 3.06
CA VAL A 409 -0.78 2.11 1.99
C VAL A 409 -0.05 1.74 0.70
N MET A 410 -0.79 1.64 -0.40
CA MET A 410 -0.24 1.50 -1.75
C MET A 410 0.10 2.89 -2.28
N ALA A 411 1.37 3.27 -2.19
CA ALA A 411 1.83 4.60 -2.52
C ALA A 411 1.84 4.81 -4.04
N SER A 412 1.07 5.79 -4.48
CA SER A 412 1.04 6.31 -5.85
C SER A 412 2.15 7.34 -6.08
N GLN A 413 2.38 8.22 -5.10
CA GLN A 413 3.41 9.24 -5.15
C GLN A 413 4.02 9.45 -3.77
N ILE A 414 5.32 9.69 -3.77
CA ILE A 414 6.10 9.97 -2.57
C ILE A 414 6.88 11.25 -2.84
N ILE A 415 6.61 12.28 -2.03
CA ILE A 415 7.11 13.63 -2.23
C ILE A 415 8.01 13.98 -1.05
N ASP A 416 9.22 14.44 -1.37
CA ASP A 416 10.12 15.01 -0.36
C ASP A 416 9.48 16.27 0.25
N SER A 417 9.27 16.23 1.55
CA SER A 417 8.68 17.31 2.33
C SER A 417 9.69 17.96 3.27
N GLU A 418 10.99 17.65 3.13
CA GLU A 418 11.99 18.48 3.77
C GLU A 418 11.83 19.91 3.27
N PRO A 419 11.73 20.91 4.18
CA PRO A 419 11.80 22.29 3.74
C PRO A 419 13.10 22.41 2.97
N LEU A 420 13.03 22.87 1.70
CA LEU A 420 14.19 23.24 0.90
C LEU A 420 15.18 23.86 1.87
N ARG A 421 16.28 23.14 2.16
CA ARG A 421 17.35 23.70 2.98
C ARG A 421 17.77 24.91 2.19
N THR A 422 17.25 26.08 2.55
CA THR A 422 17.80 27.35 2.11
C THR A 422 19.22 27.24 2.56
N ASP A 423 20.08 27.06 1.57
CA ASP A 423 21.47 26.72 1.73
C ASP A 423 22.00 27.54 2.91
N VAL A 424 22.41 26.84 3.97
CA VAL A 424 22.87 27.43 5.24
C VAL A 424 24.20 28.19 5.05
N VAL A 425 24.50 28.58 3.81
CA VAL A 425 25.45 29.61 3.40
C VAL A 425 25.19 30.93 4.16
N GLY A 426 23.95 31.19 4.60
CA GLY A 426 23.62 32.34 5.45
C GLY A 426 24.14 32.23 6.89
N VAL A 427 23.92 31.09 7.57
CA VAL A 427 24.24 30.95 9.01
C VAL A 427 25.73 30.65 9.23
N ALA A 428 26.37 29.91 8.31
CA ALA A 428 27.83 29.72 8.36
C ALA A 428 28.59 31.05 8.24
N LYS A 429 28.10 31.97 7.41
CA LYS A 429 28.66 33.34 7.30
C LYS A 429 28.39 34.16 8.56
N ILE A 430 27.21 34.09 9.16
CA ILE A 430 26.90 34.79 10.43
C ILE A 430 27.79 34.27 11.57
N GLY A 431 28.01 32.95 11.65
CA GLY A 431 28.93 32.35 12.62
C GLY A 431 30.38 32.80 12.43
N GLN A 432 30.86 32.89 11.18
CA GLN A 432 32.20 33.41 10.89
C GLN A 432 32.34 34.90 11.22
N TRP A 433 31.36 35.73 10.90
CA TRP A 433 31.38 37.16 11.27
C TRP A 433 31.35 37.37 12.79
N ALA A 434 30.58 36.56 13.53
CA ALA A 434 30.56 36.60 14.98
C ALA A 434 31.91 36.20 15.59
N ALA A 435 32.57 35.16 15.06
CA ALA A 435 33.90 34.75 15.49
C ALA A 435 34.96 35.82 15.20
N ILE A 436 34.93 36.43 14.02
CA ILE A 436 35.84 37.53 13.66
C ILE A 436 35.62 38.75 14.56
N ALA A 437 34.37 39.11 14.84
CA ALA A 437 34.04 40.20 15.75
C ALA A 437 34.53 39.95 17.17
N ALA A 438 34.39 38.72 17.68
CA ALA A 438 34.90 38.35 19.00
C ALA A 438 36.43 38.47 19.09
N VAL A 439 37.15 38.01 18.06
CA VAL A 439 38.62 38.16 17.99
C VAL A 439 39.02 39.63 17.90
N ALA A 440 38.33 40.44 17.09
CA ALA A 440 38.61 41.86 16.95
C ALA A 440 38.42 42.62 18.27
N ILE A 441 37.35 42.31 19.02
CA ILE A 441 37.11 42.89 20.35
C ILE A 441 38.21 42.49 21.32
N MET A 442 38.63 41.22 21.30
CA MET A 442 39.70 40.73 22.18
C MET A 442 41.05 41.42 21.90
N LEU A 443 41.37 41.64 20.61
CA LEU A 443 42.55 42.38 20.19
C LEU A 443 42.47 43.86 20.56
N ALA A 444 41.31 44.49 20.39
CA ALA A 444 41.09 45.90 20.77
C ALA A 444 41.24 46.09 22.29
N ALA A 445 40.68 45.18 23.09
CA ALA A 445 40.84 45.20 24.55
C ALA A 445 42.31 45.00 24.96
N GLY A 446 43.02 44.07 24.33
CA GLY A 446 44.45 43.86 24.57
C GLY A 446 45.30 45.09 24.22
N ALA A 447 45.04 45.72 23.07
CA ALA A 447 45.73 46.94 22.64
C ALA A 447 45.44 48.13 23.58
N TRP A 448 44.20 48.26 24.06
CA TRP A 448 43.82 49.27 25.04
C TRP A 448 44.61 49.12 26.34
N ILE A 449 44.62 47.91 26.93
CA ILE A 449 45.36 47.59 28.16
C ILE A 449 46.87 47.82 27.99
N TYR A 450 47.41 47.49 26.81
CA TYR A 450 48.81 47.75 26.51
C TYR A 450 49.13 49.25 26.43
N SER A 451 48.21 50.05 25.87
CA SER A 451 48.41 51.50 25.77
C SER A 451 48.32 52.19 27.13
N THR A 452 47.38 51.80 27.98
CA THR A 452 47.17 52.39 29.31
C THR A 452 48.31 52.02 30.26
N SER A 453 48.80 50.77 30.21
CA SER A 453 49.96 50.36 31.01
C SER A 453 51.25 51.13 30.63
N ARG A 454 51.43 51.50 29.36
CA ARG A 454 52.53 52.38 28.94
C ARG A 454 52.37 53.82 29.43
N GLN A 455 51.15 54.34 29.47
CA GLN A 455 50.90 55.69 30.02
C GLN A 455 51.12 55.71 31.52
N ASP A 456 50.69 54.68 32.24
CA ASP A 456 50.93 54.53 33.67
C ASP A 456 52.41 54.37 34.00
N ALA A 457 53.17 53.62 33.20
CA ALA A 457 54.62 53.49 33.36
C ALA A 457 55.34 54.84 33.18
N ARG A 458 54.91 55.65 32.21
CA ARG A 458 55.45 57.01 31.99
C ARG A 458 55.04 57.97 33.12
N ALA A 459 53.82 57.84 33.65
CA ALA A 459 53.36 58.65 34.77
C ALA A 459 54.11 58.31 36.07
N ARG A 460 54.41 57.04 36.31
CA ARG A 460 55.26 56.60 37.44
C ARG A 460 56.69 57.12 37.32
N ALA A 461 57.29 57.02 36.14
CA ALA A 461 58.63 57.57 35.90
C ALA A 461 58.69 59.09 36.13
N LYS A 462 57.64 59.84 35.78
CA LYS A 462 57.56 61.29 36.09
C LYS A 462 57.44 61.56 37.59
N ARG A 463 56.61 60.79 38.32
CA ARG A 463 56.46 60.93 39.77
C ARG A 463 57.74 60.58 40.53
N GLU A 464 58.50 59.60 40.05
CA GLU A 464 59.82 59.26 40.61
C GLU A 464 60.84 60.38 40.38
N LEU A 465 60.84 61.02 39.20
CA LEU A 465 61.69 62.18 38.92
C LEU A 465 61.32 63.39 39.79
N GLU A 466 60.02 63.71 39.91
CA GLU A 466 59.54 64.80 40.76
C GLU A 466 59.84 64.56 42.25
N ALA A 467 59.70 63.32 42.73
CA ALA A 467 60.05 62.94 44.10
C ALA A 467 61.57 63.09 44.37
N ASN A 468 62.40 62.75 43.39
CA ASN A 468 63.86 62.87 43.51
C ASN A 468 64.33 64.33 43.44
N ASP A 469 63.66 65.18 42.65
CA ASP A 469 63.91 66.64 42.62
C ASP A 469 63.49 67.31 43.95
N THR A 470 62.37 66.90 44.56
CA THR A 470 61.99 67.41 45.89
C THR A 470 62.96 66.98 46.99
N ALA A 471 63.50 65.76 46.92
CA ALA A 471 64.51 65.27 47.86
C ALA A 471 65.84 66.04 47.72
N TRP A 472 66.21 66.42 46.49
CA TRP A 472 67.37 67.28 46.22
C TRP A 472 67.20 68.70 46.77
N LEU A 473 66.00 69.26 46.69
CA LEU A 473 65.70 70.60 47.23
C LEU A 473 65.74 70.62 48.76
N GLU A 474 65.20 69.60 49.44
CA GLU A 474 65.29 69.48 50.91
C GLU A 474 66.74 69.34 51.42
N ASP A 475 67.59 68.60 50.70
CA ASP A 475 69.01 68.43 51.07
C ASP A 475 69.80 69.76 50.90
N SER A 476 69.50 70.53 49.86
CA SER A 476 70.15 71.82 49.58
C SER A 476 69.81 72.94 50.57
N THR A 477 68.62 72.90 51.20
CA THR A 477 68.23 73.81 52.28
C THR A 477 68.90 73.48 53.61
N SER A 478 69.45 72.28 53.80
CA SER A 478 70.12 71.89 55.05
C SER A 478 71.55 72.41 55.18
N ASP A 479 72.19 72.81 54.07
CA ASP A 479 73.57 73.33 54.03
C ASP A 479 73.65 74.86 54.12
N GLU A 480 72.54 75.59 53.92
CA GLU A 480 72.51 77.05 54.03
C GLU A 480 72.33 77.55 55.48
N ASP A 481 71.84 76.71 56.39
CA ASP A 481 71.71 76.99 57.83
C ASP A 481 73.01 76.71 58.64
N ARG A 482 74.13 76.41 57.95
CA ARG A 482 75.44 76.10 58.57
C ARG A 482 76.54 77.14 58.31
N ARG A 483 76.21 78.35 57.87
CA ARG A 483 77.17 79.46 57.76
C ARG A 483 76.91 80.62 58.72
#